data_AF-A0A0C3FVF8-F1
#
_entry.id   AF-A0A0C3FVF8-F1
#
_cell.length_a   1.000
_cell.length_b   1.000
_cell.length_c   1.000
_cell.angle_alpha   90.00
_cell.angle_beta   90.00
_cell.angle_gamma   90.00
#
_symmetry.space_group_name_H-M   'P 1'
#
loop_
_entity.id
_entity.type
_entity.pdbx_description
1 polymer ?
#
loop_
_entity_poly.entity_id
_entity_poly.type
_entity_poly.pdbx_seq_one_letter_code
_entity_poly.pdbx_strand_id
1 'polypeptide(L)'
;MVIPKSLIIPDIHDTVIVQCQEAFPIWRSISFDPTSMSLQTNEQTVHDRINLSRLVKRLENLVTNEDWSLQDNQHSAWIKTQGTLQKIKYARRLLKNVEADDPNPSSPKSAQRYRDIRMALDKTEEFILAVDKRVAPKRARPQPILPTIPIPQAETSSEAHSPDLRLSSPGTQAALADAPPKPSLPTDDLLLSPSETSALPSVLDERNATSSNPSIIDISASPFPLKPTKSTISANPSFMPNSNALQQELSDQLAYMATQLKRNAIHFSESLAKDQAVVEEAQGKIEGNFDVMQKERLRVRDLRGKTGSTTCLVVMSVVAVLIAFVIMVLVIRAT
;
A
#
# COMPACT_ATOMS: atom_id res chain seq x y z
N MET A 1 -29.16 83.78 -41.10
CA MET A 1 -27.86 83.08 -41.19
C MET A 1 -27.88 81.97 -40.14
N VAL A 2 -28.30 80.77 -40.55
CA VAL A 2 -28.66 79.64 -39.67
C VAL A 2 -27.67 78.52 -39.95
N ILE A 3 -26.93 78.10 -38.93
CA ILE A 3 -26.02 76.95 -38.98
C ILE A 3 -26.80 75.74 -38.47
N PRO A 4 -27.05 74.70 -39.28
CA PRO A 4 -27.65 73.47 -38.78
C PRO A 4 -26.60 72.60 -38.08
N LYS A 5 -26.91 72.26 -36.83
CA LYS A 5 -26.41 71.11 -36.08
C LYS A 5 -26.91 69.83 -36.77
N SER A 6 -26.01 68.91 -37.11
CA SER A 6 -26.17 67.44 -36.93
C SER A 6 -25.17 66.67 -37.78
N LEU A 7 -24.16 66.07 -37.13
CA LEU A 7 -23.60 64.81 -37.61
C LEU A 7 -23.09 64.04 -36.38
N ILE A 8 -24.03 63.35 -35.73
CA ILE A 8 -23.74 62.37 -34.69
C ILE A 8 -23.39 61.07 -35.44
N ILE A 9 -22.12 60.68 -35.35
CA ILE A 9 -21.61 59.40 -35.84
C ILE A 9 -22.08 58.33 -34.84
N PRO A 10 -22.90 57.34 -35.24
CA PRO A 10 -23.25 56.25 -34.34
C PRO A 10 -22.05 55.31 -34.16
N ASP A 11 -21.83 54.96 -32.90
CA ASP A 11 -20.74 54.14 -32.37
C ASP A 11 -20.90 52.68 -32.83
N ILE A 12 -19.96 52.21 -33.65
CA ILE A 12 -19.98 50.88 -34.29
C ILE A 12 -19.54 49.77 -33.31
N HIS A 13 -18.98 50.12 -32.15
CA HIS A 13 -18.42 49.14 -31.21
C HIS A 13 -19.47 48.32 -30.43
N ASP A 14 -20.63 48.89 -30.14
CA ASP A 14 -21.63 48.22 -29.29
C ASP A 14 -22.51 47.21 -30.06
N THR A 15 -22.65 47.37 -31.38
CA THR A 15 -23.46 46.45 -32.20
C THR A 15 -22.74 45.11 -32.42
N VAL A 16 -21.40 45.10 -32.42
CA VAL A 16 -20.62 43.86 -32.63
C VAL A 16 -20.58 42.98 -31.38
N ILE A 17 -20.66 43.56 -30.18
CA ILE A 17 -20.67 42.79 -28.93
C ILE A 17 -22.02 42.08 -28.74
N VAL A 18 -23.14 42.69 -29.14
CA VAL A 18 -24.47 42.08 -29.01
C VAL A 18 -24.68 40.95 -30.03
N GLN A 19 -24.14 41.05 -31.25
CA GLN A 19 -24.30 39.98 -32.25
C GLN A 19 -23.47 38.71 -31.99
N CYS A 20 -22.40 38.78 -31.19
CA CYS A 20 -21.65 37.58 -30.80
C CYS A 20 -22.36 36.73 -29.74
N GLN A 21 -23.36 37.28 -29.04
CA GLN A 21 -24.09 36.57 -27.98
C GLN A 21 -25.26 35.72 -28.53
N GLU A 22 -25.83 36.09 -29.69
CA GLU A 22 -27.01 35.42 -30.25
C GLU A 22 -26.72 34.27 -31.22
N ALA A 23 -25.46 34.07 -31.64
CA ALA A 23 -25.08 32.98 -32.57
C ALA A 23 -24.75 31.64 -31.87
N PHE A 24 -24.98 31.50 -30.56
CA PHE A 24 -24.69 30.29 -29.77
C PHE A 24 -25.90 29.42 -29.32
N PRO A 25 -27.02 29.27 -30.07
CA PRO A 25 -28.09 28.37 -29.63
C PRO A 25 -27.83 26.89 -29.97
N ILE A 26 -26.85 26.56 -30.81
CA ILE A 26 -26.60 25.15 -31.24
C ILE A 26 -25.75 24.35 -30.23
N TRP A 27 -24.98 25.02 -29.35
CA TRP A 27 -24.15 24.33 -28.36
C TRP A 27 -24.85 24.04 -27.02
N ARG A 28 -26.10 24.51 -26.84
CA ARG A 28 -26.85 24.31 -25.58
C ARG A 28 -27.72 23.03 -25.55
N SER A 29 -27.75 22.24 -26.63
CA SER A 29 -28.50 20.97 -26.70
C SER A 29 -27.65 19.72 -26.48
N ILE A 30 -26.41 19.84 -26.04
CA ILE A 30 -25.71 18.70 -25.43
C ILE A 30 -26.22 18.62 -23.99
N SER A 31 -27.40 18.01 -23.84
CA SER A 31 -27.91 17.54 -22.56
C SER A 31 -26.84 16.66 -21.94
N PHE A 32 -26.27 17.17 -20.87
CA PHE A 32 -25.37 16.46 -19.99
C PHE A 32 -26.25 15.54 -19.13
N ASP A 33 -26.49 14.32 -19.58
CA ASP A 33 -27.10 13.27 -18.75
C ASP A 33 -26.18 13.00 -17.56
N PRO A 34 -26.59 13.28 -16.30
CA PRO A 34 -25.72 13.16 -15.13
C PRO A 34 -25.72 11.72 -14.57
N THR A 35 -25.80 10.71 -15.43
CA THR A 35 -25.79 9.30 -15.04
C THR A 35 -24.86 8.47 -15.94
N SER A 36 -23.56 8.78 -15.87
CA SER A 36 -22.49 7.85 -16.25
C SER A 36 -21.24 8.15 -15.41
N MET A 37 -21.09 7.40 -14.33
CA MET A 37 -19.88 7.37 -13.52
C MET A 37 -18.76 6.63 -14.29
N SER A 38 -18.16 7.28 -15.30
CA SER A 38 -16.73 7.19 -15.63
C SER A 38 -16.43 8.03 -16.88
N LEU A 39 -16.34 9.36 -16.73
CA LEU A 39 -15.62 10.17 -17.70
C LEU A 39 -14.13 9.89 -17.56
N GLN A 40 -13.68 8.71 -18.00
CA GLN A 40 -12.27 8.54 -18.35
C GLN A 40 -11.98 9.59 -19.42
N THR A 41 -11.07 10.52 -19.13
CA THR A 41 -10.66 11.51 -20.10
C THR A 41 -10.06 10.78 -21.30
N ASN A 42 -10.23 11.31 -22.52
CA ASN A 42 -9.58 10.75 -23.71
C ASN A 42 -8.07 10.54 -23.47
N GLU A 43 -7.45 11.42 -22.68
CA GLU A 43 -6.06 11.30 -22.22
C GLU A 43 -5.81 10.01 -21.42
N GLN A 44 -6.72 9.63 -20.53
CA GLN A 44 -6.62 8.38 -19.76
C GLN A 44 -6.63 7.15 -20.68
N THR A 45 -7.52 7.13 -21.68
CA THR A 45 -7.58 6.01 -22.64
C THR A 45 -6.29 5.87 -23.46
N VAL A 46 -5.66 7.00 -23.82
CA VAL A 46 -4.36 7.02 -24.52
C VAL A 46 -3.26 6.49 -23.60
N HIS A 47 -3.25 6.90 -22.34
CA HIS A 47 -2.30 6.40 -21.34
C HIS A 47 -2.45 4.89 -21.13
N ASP A 48 -3.68 4.41 -21.00
CA ASP A 48 -3.96 2.99 -20.79
C ASP A 48 -3.51 2.14 -21.99
N ARG A 49 -3.69 2.62 -23.23
CA ARG A 49 -3.15 1.99 -24.46
C ARG A 49 -1.62 1.90 -24.45
N ILE A 50 -0.95 3.02 -24.12
CA ILE A 50 0.51 3.06 -24.08
C ILE A 50 1.02 2.14 -22.97
N ASN A 51 0.42 2.20 -21.79
CA ASN A 51 0.78 1.39 -20.63
C ASN A 51 0.59 -0.09 -20.91
N LEU A 52 -0.51 -0.49 -21.57
CA LEU A 52 -0.75 -1.86 -21.99
C LEU A 52 0.38 -2.37 -22.89
N SER A 53 0.70 -1.62 -23.95
CA SER A 53 1.77 -2.02 -24.88
C SER A 53 3.14 -2.16 -24.20
N ARG A 54 3.46 -1.24 -23.27
CA ARG A 54 4.70 -1.28 -22.48
C ARG A 54 4.73 -2.41 -21.47
N LEU A 55 3.58 -2.72 -20.86
CA LEU A 55 3.46 -3.78 -19.87
C LEU A 55 3.60 -5.15 -20.54
N VAL A 56 2.94 -5.37 -21.67
CA VAL A 56 3.03 -6.62 -22.44
C VAL A 56 4.48 -6.86 -22.88
N LYS A 57 5.15 -5.86 -23.46
CA LYS A 57 6.57 -5.98 -23.83
C LYS A 57 7.47 -6.29 -22.63
N ARG A 58 7.22 -5.66 -21.48
CA ARG A 58 7.96 -5.96 -20.25
C ARG A 58 7.71 -7.39 -19.77
N LEU A 59 6.49 -7.89 -19.86
CA LEU A 59 6.15 -9.27 -19.49
C LEU A 59 6.84 -10.27 -20.42
N GLU A 60 6.81 -10.05 -21.73
CA GLU A 60 7.51 -10.88 -22.71
C GLU A 60 9.02 -10.87 -22.47
N ASN A 61 9.59 -9.70 -22.19
CA ASN A 61 11.02 -9.54 -21.91
C ASN A 61 11.42 -10.20 -20.58
N LEU A 62 10.58 -10.11 -19.56
CA LEU A 62 10.79 -10.77 -18.26
C LEU A 62 10.72 -12.28 -18.43
N VAL A 63 9.74 -12.80 -19.17
CA VAL A 63 9.64 -14.23 -19.47
C VAL A 63 10.86 -14.75 -20.24
N THR A 64 11.41 -13.96 -21.15
CA THR A 64 12.51 -14.38 -22.02
C THR A 64 13.88 -14.26 -21.36
N ASN A 65 14.13 -13.21 -20.58
CA ASN A 65 15.45 -12.93 -20.01
C ASN A 65 15.61 -13.37 -18.56
N GLU A 66 14.53 -13.51 -17.79
CA GLU A 66 14.61 -13.93 -16.40
C GLU A 66 14.92 -15.43 -16.35
N ASP A 67 15.96 -15.80 -15.61
CA ASP A 67 16.24 -17.21 -15.36
C ASP A 67 15.24 -17.75 -14.32
N TRP A 68 14.28 -18.54 -14.81
CA TRP A 68 13.32 -19.26 -13.98
C TRP A 68 13.88 -20.58 -13.42
N SER A 69 15.20 -20.76 -13.49
CA SER A 69 15.87 -21.93 -12.93
C SER A 69 15.72 -21.99 -11.41
N LEU A 70 15.66 -23.22 -10.89
CA LEU A 70 15.55 -23.51 -9.45
C LEU A 70 16.84 -23.20 -8.67
N GLN A 71 17.86 -22.66 -9.33
CA GLN A 71 19.18 -22.47 -8.74
C GLN A 71 19.19 -21.33 -7.72
N ASP A 72 18.41 -20.27 -7.97
CA ASP A 72 18.05 -19.27 -6.99
C ASP A 72 16.81 -19.72 -6.22
N ASN A 73 16.99 -20.14 -4.96
CA ASN A 73 15.97 -20.38 -3.93
C ASN A 73 14.53 -20.57 -4.46
N GLN A 74 14.05 -21.83 -4.56
CA GLN A 74 12.70 -22.17 -5.05
C GLN A 74 11.57 -21.24 -4.53
N HIS A 75 11.66 -20.80 -3.28
CA HIS A 75 10.69 -19.87 -2.69
C HIS A 75 10.65 -18.49 -3.38
N SER A 76 11.80 -17.91 -3.76
CA SER A 76 11.85 -16.61 -4.44
C SER A 76 11.30 -16.74 -5.87
N ALA A 77 11.67 -17.80 -6.59
CA ALA A 77 11.12 -18.10 -7.91
C ALA A 77 9.59 -18.25 -7.86
N TRP A 78 9.04 -18.88 -6.82
CA TRP A 78 7.59 -19.01 -6.64
C TRP A 78 6.92 -17.65 -6.42
N ILE A 79 7.47 -16.80 -5.55
CA ILE A 79 6.95 -15.45 -5.31
C ILE A 79 6.98 -14.62 -6.61
N LYS A 80 8.08 -14.67 -7.37
CA LYS A 80 8.20 -13.99 -8.66
C LYS A 80 7.14 -14.48 -9.65
N THR A 81 6.90 -15.79 -9.69
CA THR A 81 5.88 -16.41 -10.56
C THR A 81 4.48 -15.91 -10.18
N GLN A 82 4.15 -15.85 -8.89
CA GLN A 82 2.87 -15.32 -8.43
C GLN A 82 2.71 -13.83 -8.74
N GLY A 83 3.76 -13.03 -8.56
CA GLY A 83 3.77 -11.60 -8.90
C GLY A 83 3.58 -11.36 -10.40
N THR A 84 4.22 -12.16 -11.25
CA THR A 84 4.02 -12.06 -12.72
C THR A 84 2.63 -12.50 -13.14
N LEU A 85 2.06 -13.54 -12.51
CA LEU A 85 0.67 -13.95 -12.76
C LEU A 85 -0.33 -12.84 -12.43
N GLN A 86 -0.11 -12.08 -11.35
CA GLN A 86 -0.92 -10.91 -11.02
C GLN A 86 -0.77 -9.79 -12.07
N LYS A 87 0.45 -9.54 -12.55
CA LYS A 87 0.71 -8.56 -13.64
C LYS A 87 -0.01 -8.96 -14.94
N ILE A 88 -0.05 -10.25 -15.27
CA ILE A 88 -0.79 -10.79 -16.43
C ILE A 88 -2.30 -10.57 -16.25
N LYS A 89 -2.85 -10.87 -15.07
CA LYS A 89 -4.28 -10.61 -14.76
C LYS A 89 -4.63 -9.13 -14.89
N TYR A 90 -3.76 -8.25 -14.39
CA TYR A 90 -3.93 -6.81 -14.54
C TYR A 90 -3.87 -6.39 -16.02
N ALA A 91 -2.90 -6.90 -16.80
CA ALA A 91 -2.80 -6.62 -18.22
C ALA A 91 -4.07 -7.06 -18.99
N ARG A 92 -4.66 -8.22 -18.65
CA ARG A 92 -5.95 -8.66 -19.23
C ARG A 92 -7.11 -7.74 -18.86
N ARG A 93 -7.16 -7.25 -17.62
CA ARG A 93 -8.17 -6.27 -17.21
C ARG A 93 -7.99 -4.96 -17.98
N LEU A 94 -6.75 -4.48 -18.09
CA LEU A 94 -6.41 -3.26 -18.82
C LEU A 94 -6.76 -3.38 -20.30
N LEU A 95 -6.50 -4.53 -20.92
CA LEU A 95 -6.91 -4.81 -22.30
C LEU A 95 -8.43 -4.70 -22.48
N LYS A 96 -9.24 -5.27 -21.56
CA LYS A 96 -10.70 -5.16 -21.62
C LYS A 96 -11.18 -3.72 -21.51
N ASN A 97 -10.56 -2.93 -20.64
CA ASN A 97 -10.90 -1.51 -20.49
C ASN A 97 -10.55 -0.73 -21.76
N VAL A 98 -9.34 -0.91 -22.29
CA VAL A 98 -8.87 -0.25 -23.52
C VAL A 98 -9.73 -0.60 -24.73
N GLU A 99 -10.22 -1.84 -24.81
CA GLU A 99 -11.11 -2.29 -25.88
C GLU A 99 -12.52 -1.70 -25.75
N ALA A 100 -13.04 -1.58 -24.52
CA ALA A 100 -14.33 -0.95 -24.26
C ALA A 100 -14.33 0.55 -24.60
N ASP A 101 -13.19 1.22 -24.36
CA ASP A 101 -13.01 2.66 -24.59
C ASP A 101 -12.52 2.99 -26.01
N ASP A 102 -12.43 2.01 -26.93
CA ASP A 102 -11.96 2.27 -28.29
C ASP A 102 -13.07 2.94 -29.14
N PRO A 103 -12.90 4.20 -29.60
CA PRO A 103 -13.91 4.85 -30.44
C PRO A 103 -14.07 4.19 -31.81
N ASN A 104 -13.13 3.34 -32.23
CA ASN A 104 -13.19 2.61 -33.51
C ASN A 104 -12.85 1.12 -33.33
N PRO A 105 -13.75 0.33 -32.72
CA PRO A 105 -13.53 -1.11 -32.52
C PRO A 105 -13.50 -1.89 -33.85
N SER A 106 -14.13 -1.34 -34.90
CA SER A 106 -14.25 -1.98 -36.22
C SER A 106 -13.04 -1.75 -37.14
N SER A 107 -12.02 -0.99 -36.71
CA SER A 107 -10.84 -0.81 -37.54
C SER A 107 -10.06 -2.14 -37.61
N PRO A 108 -9.80 -2.70 -38.81
CA PRO A 108 -9.12 -3.99 -38.93
C PRO A 108 -7.71 -3.95 -38.31
N LYS A 109 -7.07 -2.77 -38.29
CA LYS A 109 -5.75 -2.56 -37.69
C LYS A 109 -5.78 -2.59 -36.16
N SER A 110 -6.80 -2.04 -35.50
CA SER A 110 -6.90 -2.09 -34.03
C SER A 110 -7.27 -3.50 -33.58
N ALA A 111 -8.24 -4.13 -34.26
CA ALA A 111 -8.62 -5.52 -34.01
C ALA A 111 -7.42 -6.48 -34.12
N GLN A 112 -6.56 -6.31 -35.12
CA GLN A 112 -5.36 -7.13 -35.25
C GLN A 112 -4.39 -6.93 -34.08
N ARG A 113 -4.12 -5.68 -33.68
CA ARG A 113 -3.24 -5.39 -32.52
C ARG A 113 -3.75 -6.03 -31.23
N TYR A 114 -5.06 -5.97 -30.97
CA TYR A 114 -5.62 -6.60 -29.77
C TYR A 114 -5.52 -8.12 -29.83
N ARG A 115 -5.67 -8.74 -31.00
CA ARG A 115 -5.42 -10.18 -31.18
C ARG A 115 -3.96 -10.53 -30.88
N ASP A 116 -3.01 -9.75 -31.41
CA ASP A 116 -1.59 -9.97 -31.17
C ASP A 116 -1.27 -9.86 -29.67
N ILE A 117 -1.82 -8.86 -28.98
CA ILE A 117 -1.67 -8.69 -27.52
C ILE A 117 -2.29 -9.86 -26.75
N ARG A 118 -3.46 -10.36 -27.15
CA ARG A 118 -4.08 -11.54 -26.51
C ARG A 118 -3.20 -12.77 -26.67
N MET A 119 -2.72 -13.04 -27.89
CA MET A 119 -1.83 -14.18 -28.14
C MET A 119 -0.53 -14.09 -27.33
N ALA A 120 0.05 -12.89 -27.20
CA ALA A 120 1.23 -12.66 -26.36
C ALA A 120 0.94 -12.92 -24.87
N LEU A 121 -0.19 -12.43 -24.36
CA LEU A 121 -0.60 -12.66 -22.97
C LEU A 121 -0.92 -14.14 -22.71
N ASP A 122 -1.54 -14.84 -23.65
CA ASP A 122 -1.87 -16.27 -23.52
C ASP A 122 -0.59 -17.12 -23.50
N LYS A 123 0.36 -16.83 -24.40
CA LYS A 123 1.66 -17.51 -24.45
C LYS A 123 2.48 -17.28 -23.16
N THR A 124 2.50 -16.04 -22.66
CA THR A 124 3.21 -15.72 -21.40
C THR A 124 2.51 -16.34 -20.19
N GLU A 125 1.17 -16.36 -20.15
CA GLU A 125 0.42 -17.03 -19.08
C GLU A 125 0.67 -18.53 -19.06
N GLU A 126 0.64 -19.21 -20.21
CA GLU A 126 0.90 -20.64 -20.30
C GLU A 126 2.30 -20.99 -19.78
N PHE A 127 3.31 -20.22 -20.17
CA PHE A 127 4.69 -20.39 -19.68
C PHE A 127 4.78 -20.21 -18.17
N ILE A 128 4.22 -19.12 -17.63
CA ILE A 128 4.27 -18.82 -16.19
C ILE A 128 3.48 -19.86 -15.39
N LEU A 129 2.36 -20.37 -15.90
CA LEU A 129 1.62 -21.48 -15.26
C LEU A 129 2.42 -22.79 -15.27
N ALA A 130 3.19 -23.06 -16.32
CA ALA A 130 4.08 -24.20 -16.37
C ALA A 130 5.23 -24.08 -15.34
N VAL A 131 5.77 -22.87 -15.14
CA VAL A 131 6.76 -22.57 -14.10
C VAL A 131 6.13 -22.70 -12.70
N ASP A 132 4.94 -22.13 -12.47
CA ASP A 132 4.26 -22.19 -11.18
C ASP A 132 4.06 -23.63 -10.71
N LYS A 133 3.63 -24.52 -11.61
CA LYS A 133 3.48 -25.96 -11.31
C LYS A 133 4.79 -26.63 -10.88
N ARG A 134 5.93 -26.17 -11.39
CA ARG A 134 7.26 -26.72 -11.04
C ARG A 134 7.78 -26.18 -9.72
N VAL A 135 7.51 -24.91 -9.43
CA VAL A 135 8.08 -24.20 -8.30
C VAL A 135 7.16 -24.21 -7.07
N ALA A 136 5.86 -24.47 -7.25
CA ALA A 136 4.86 -24.51 -6.18
C ALA A 136 5.34 -25.31 -4.96
N PRO A 137 5.46 -24.66 -3.78
CA PRO A 137 5.87 -25.35 -2.57
C PRO A 137 4.92 -26.51 -2.26
N LYS A 138 5.47 -27.71 -2.07
CA LYS A 138 4.70 -28.84 -1.58
C LYS A 138 4.19 -28.45 -0.19
N ARG A 139 2.89 -28.20 -0.06
CA ARG A 139 2.26 -27.84 1.21
C ARG A 139 2.47 -29.00 2.20
N ALA A 140 3.53 -28.93 2.99
CA ALA A 140 3.72 -29.82 4.12
C ALA A 140 2.76 -29.32 5.21
N ARG A 141 1.75 -30.12 5.51
CA ARG A 141 0.93 -29.89 6.70
C ARG A 141 1.89 -29.94 7.90
N PRO A 142 1.97 -28.89 8.74
CA PRO A 142 2.78 -28.97 9.94
C PRO A 142 2.33 -30.19 10.75
N GLN A 143 3.28 -30.98 11.26
CA GLN A 143 2.94 -32.16 12.03
C GLN A 143 2.08 -31.71 13.23
N PRO A 144 0.96 -32.42 13.51
CA PRO A 144 0.11 -32.07 14.63
C PRO A 144 0.94 -32.10 15.92
N ILE A 145 0.92 -31.00 16.68
CA ILE A 145 1.71 -30.81 17.92
C ILE A 145 1.03 -31.52 19.12
N LEU A 146 -0.17 -32.07 18.91
CA LEU A 146 -0.97 -32.76 19.91
C LEU A 146 -0.31 -33.97 20.60
N PRO A 147 0.52 -34.82 19.95
CA PRO A 147 1.14 -35.96 20.63
C PRO A 147 2.40 -35.61 21.43
N THR A 148 2.95 -34.39 21.29
CA THR A 148 4.17 -33.96 21.99
C THR A 148 3.87 -33.23 23.31
N ILE A 149 2.60 -33.03 23.64
CA ILE A 149 2.24 -32.46 24.95
C ILE A 149 2.43 -33.57 26.00
N PRO A 150 3.41 -33.45 26.92
CA PRO A 150 3.61 -34.45 27.95
C PRO A 150 2.35 -34.55 28.81
N ILE A 151 1.81 -35.77 28.90
CA ILE A 151 0.67 -36.08 29.76
C ILE A 151 1.15 -35.88 31.21
N PRO A 152 0.50 -35.03 32.01
CA PRO A 152 0.85 -34.86 33.41
C PRO A 152 0.81 -36.21 34.13
N GLN A 153 1.95 -36.67 34.63
CA GLN A 153 2.02 -37.87 35.46
C GLN A 153 1.33 -37.56 36.79
N ALA A 154 0.16 -38.17 37.02
CA ALA A 154 -0.41 -38.24 38.35
C ALA A 154 0.48 -39.14 39.20
N GLU A 155 1.26 -38.53 40.10
CA GLU A 155 2.07 -39.25 41.08
C GLU A 155 1.15 -40.11 41.94
N THR A 156 1.27 -41.43 41.75
CA THR A 156 0.54 -42.41 42.53
C THR A 156 1.24 -42.52 43.88
N SER A 157 0.47 -42.26 44.93
CA SER A 157 0.92 -42.26 46.32
C SER A 157 1.09 -43.69 46.84
N SER A 158 2.33 -44.08 47.13
CA SER A 158 2.78 -45.07 48.12
C SER A 158 4.30 -45.07 48.03
N GLU A 159 5.08 -44.83 49.07
CA GLU A 159 5.17 -45.69 50.25
C GLU A 159 5.90 -44.93 51.37
N ALA A 160 5.43 -45.13 52.59
CA ALA A 160 5.91 -44.49 53.78
C ALA A 160 7.36 -44.89 54.11
N HIS A 161 8.23 -43.92 54.40
CA HIS A 161 9.28 -44.10 55.40
C HIS A 161 9.47 -42.82 56.22
N SER A 162 9.44 -43.03 57.54
CA SER A 162 9.41 -42.08 58.65
C SER A 162 10.78 -41.43 58.92
N PRO A 163 10.85 -40.44 59.83
CA PRO A 163 11.90 -39.43 59.90
C PRO A 163 13.05 -39.85 60.82
N ASP A 164 14.24 -39.25 60.63
CA ASP A 164 15.20 -39.14 61.73
C ASP A 164 15.72 -37.71 61.88
N LEU A 165 15.59 -37.23 63.11
CA LEU A 165 16.00 -35.93 63.60
C LEU A 165 17.49 -36.01 63.99
N ARG A 166 18.36 -35.16 63.43
CA ARG A 166 19.55 -34.74 64.17
C ARG A 166 19.91 -33.27 63.95
N LEU A 167 19.61 -32.52 65.00
CA LEU A 167 20.21 -31.24 65.38
C LEU A 167 21.61 -31.51 65.97
N SER A 168 22.66 -30.88 65.44
CA SER A 168 23.95 -30.69 66.14
C SER A 168 24.77 -29.57 65.47
N SER A 169 24.88 -28.45 66.18
CA SER A 169 25.92 -27.39 66.06
C SER A 169 27.08 -27.76 67.01
N PRO A 170 28.15 -26.95 67.27
CA PRO A 170 29.10 -26.15 66.46
C PRO A 170 30.57 -26.67 66.62
N GLY A 171 31.58 -26.11 65.92
CA GLY A 171 32.99 -26.39 66.28
C GLY A 171 34.11 -26.07 65.27
N THR A 172 34.33 -24.79 65.00
CA THR A 172 35.61 -24.03 64.90
C THR A 172 37.00 -24.72 64.82
N GLN A 173 37.84 -24.16 63.92
CA GLN A 173 39.33 -24.09 63.80
C GLN A 173 40.10 -25.30 63.24
N ALA A 174 41.22 -25.20 62.51
CA ALA A 174 41.94 -24.16 61.75
C ALA A 174 43.25 -24.81 61.23
N ALA A 175 43.68 -24.52 60.00
CA ALA A 175 45.08 -24.47 59.53
C ALA A 175 45.09 -24.03 58.04
N LEU A 176 45.31 -22.76 57.66
CA LEU A 176 46.52 -21.91 57.58
C LEU A 176 47.39 -22.08 56.30
N ALA A 177 47.80 -20.91 55.78
CA ALA A 177 48.68 -20.60 54.64
C ALA A 177 47.96 -20.57 53.28
N ASP A 178 48.04 -19.56 52.41
CA ASP A 178 48.88 -18.36 52.24
C ASP A 178 48.20 -17.57 51.08
N ALA A 179 47.71 -16.32 51.16
CA ALA A 179 48.37 -15.02 50.96
C ALA A 179 47.34 -14.03 50.30
N PRO A 180 47.47 -12.69 50.40
CA PRO A 180 46.37 -11.69 50.27
C PRO A 180 46.53 -10.70 49.06
N PRO A 181 45.74 -9.60 48.89
CA PRO A 181 44.31 -9.30 49.14
C PRO A 181 43.54 -8.55 47.99
N LYS A 182 42.20 -8.76 47.91
CA LYS A 182 41.08 -7.79 47.60
C LYS A 182 41.02 -7.02 46.24
N PRO A 183 39.86 -6.42 45.82
CA PRO A 183 38.44 -6.69 46.10
C PRO A 183 37.46 -6.61 44.86
N SER A 184 36.24 -7.13 45.05
CA SER A 184 34.89 -6.73 44.52
C SER A 184 34.65 -6.15 43.10
N LEU A 185 33.67 -6.77 42.40
CA LEU A 185 32.69 -6.28 41.39
C LEU A 185 32.53 -4.74 41.25
N PRO A 186 32.28 -4.14 40.06
CA PRO A 186 31.00 -4.31 39.32
C PRO A 186 31.05 -4.14 37.78
N THR A 187 29.85 -4.20 37.18
CA THR A 187 29.39 -3.88 35.81
C THR A 187 30.11 -2.76 35.06
N ASP A 188 30.30 -2.94 33.75
CA ASP A 188 29.97 -2.05 32.62
C ASP A 188 30.89 -2.33 31.42
N ASP A 189 30.43 -2.00 30.21
CA ASP A 189 31.22 -1.90 28.98
C ASP A 189 31.62 -3.17 28.20
N LEU A 190 30.62 -3.92 27.70
CA LEU A 190 30.74 -4.41 26.31
C LEU A 190 29.76 -3.66 25.43
N LEU A 191 30.01 -2.35 25.42
CA LEU A 191 29.60 -1.42 24.38
C LEU A 191 29.97 -1.99 23.02
N LEU A 192 28.93 -2.07 22.18
CA LEU A 192 29.00 -1.67 20.79
C LEU A 192 30.01 -0.53 20.63
N SER A 193 31.01 -0.74 19.78
CA SER A 193 31.64 0.40 19.12
C SER A 193 31.66 0.23 17.61
N PRO A 194 31.49 1.36 16.92
CA PRO A 194 30.99 1.44 15.56
C PRO A 194 32.16 1.47 14.57
N SER A 195 31.87 1.24 13.30
CA SER A 195 32.79 1.65 12.25
C SER A 195 32.03 2.43 11.19
N GLU A 196 32.54 3.64 10.98
CA GLU A 196 32.05 4.71 10.15
C GLU A 196 32.30 4.44 8.66
N THR A 197 31.33 4.86 7.85
CA THR A 197 31.48 5.73 6.67
C THR A 197 32.67 5.48 5.71
N SER A 198 32.36 4.97 4.52
CA SER A 198 33.01 5.47 3.30
C SER A 198 32.17 5.26 2.03
N ALA A 199 31.91 6.40 1.37
CA ALA A 199 31.73 6.62 -0.07
C ALA A 199 30.62 5.91 -0.88
N LEU A 200 29.68 6.74 -1.37
CA LEU A 200 28.88 6.60 -2.59
C LEU A 200 29.74 6.25 -3.84
N PRO A 201 29.19 5.61 -4.90
CA PRO A 201 28.10 6.19 -5.69
C PRO A 201 26.95 5.26 -6.17
N SER A 202 25.77 5.88 -6.26
CA SER A 202 24.68 5.76 -7.25
C SER A 202 24.36 4.39 -7.89
N VAL A 203 23.12 3.91 -7.68
CA VAL A 203 22.07 3.64 -8.71
C VAL A 203 20.97 2.74 -8.11
N LEU A 204 19.79 3.35 -7.93
CA LEU A 204 18.41 2.87 -8.13
C LEU A 204 18.05 1.37 -7.99
N ASP A 205 17.11 1.16 -7.06
CA ASP A 205 15.83 0.44 -7.21
C ASP A 205 15.57 -0.91 -6.50
N GLU A 206 14.42 -0.89 -5.81
CA GLU A 206 13.42 -1.95 -5.57
C GLU A 206 13.54 -2.88 -4.34
N ARG A 207 13.17 -2.34 -3.16
CA ARG A 207 12.48 -3.14 -2.11
C ARG A 207 11.03 -2.67 -2.01
N ASN A 208 10.14 -3.46 -2.61
CA ASN A 208 8.70 -3.31 -2.46
C ASN A 208 8.24 -4.26 -1.35
N ALA A 209 8.09 -3.74 -0.12
CA ALA A 209 7.43 -4.44 0.98
C ALA A 209 5.94 -4.07 0.99
N THR A 210 5.14 -5.12 1.06
CA THR A 210 3.69 -5.19 0.90
C THR A 210 2.95 -4.66 2.13
N SER A 211 1.92 -3.86 1.84
CA SER A 211 0.58 -3.84 2.43
C SER A 211 0.42 -4.07 3.93
N SER A 212 0.08 -2.97 4.58
CA SER A 212 -0.87 -2.89 5.69
C SER A 212 -2.21 -3.57 5.36
N ASN A 213 -2.75 -4.34 6.30
CA ASN A 213 -4.15 -4.21 6.73
C ASN A 213 -4.38 -4.88 8.11
N PRO A 214 -5.06 -4.22 9.06
CA PRO A 214 -5.26 -4.70 10.44
C PRO A 214 -6.65 -5.33 10.71
N SER A 215 -6.67 -6.18 11.74
CA SER A 215 -7.77 -6.49 12.69
C SER A 215 -9.09 -7.11 12.19
N ILE A 216 -9.38 -8.33 12.70
CA ILE A 216 -10.67 -8.69 13.31
C ILE A 216 -10.39 -9.67 14.47
N ILE A 217 -10.63 -9.24 15.71
CA ILE A 217 -10.77 -10.12 16.88
C ILE A 217 -12.23 -10.02 17.30
N ASP A 218 -13.00 -11.07 17.03
CA ASP A 218 -14.39 -11.20 17.46
C ASP A 218 -14.43 -11.62 18.94
N ILE A 219 -15.03 -10.77 19.76
CA ILE A 219 -15.47 -11.07 21.12
C ILE A 219 -16.98 -11.30 21.02
N SER A 220 -17.42 -12.55 21.18
CA SER A 220 -18.84 -12.90 21.29
C SER A 220 -19.17 -13.34 22.71
N ALA A 221 -20.26 -12.78 23.22
CA ALA A 221 -20.72 -12.88 24.60
C ALA A 221 -21.85 -13.92 24.78
N SER A 222 -21.89 -14.48 26.00
CA SER A 222 -23.07 -14.98 26.74
C SER A 222 -23.59 -16.41 26.43
N PRO A 223 -24.37 -17.11 27.31
CA PRO A 223 -24.82 -16.80 28.69
C PRO A 223 -24.65 -17.95 29.73
N PHE A 224 -24.71 -17.59 31.02
CA PHE A 224 -24.98 -18.49 32.17
C PHE A 224 -26.36 -19.19 32.03
N PRO A 225 -26.56 -20.41 32.58
CA PRO A 225 -26.90 -20.57 34.01
C PRO A 225 -26.34 -21.84 34.68
N LEU A 226 -26.21 -21.83 36.03
CA LEU A 226 -26.84 -22.80 36.96
C LEU A 226 -26.25 -22.74 38.39
N LYS A 227 -27.16 -22.37 39.32
CA LYS A 227 -27.39 -22.71 40.73
C LYS A 227 -26.26 -23.19 41.69
N PRO A 228 -26.31 -22.77 42.97
CA PRO A 228 -25.34 -23.12 44.01
C PRO A 228 -25.65 -24.49 44.61
N THR A 229 -24.70 -25.42 44.55
CA THR A 229 -24.79 -26.67 45.31
C THR A 229 -23.93 -26.51 46.56
N LYS A 230 -24.61 -26.44 47.71
CA LYS A 230 -24.01 -26.64 49.03
C LYS A 230 -23.21 -27.95 49.04
N SER A 231 -21.90 -27.87 49.17
CA SER A 231 -21.09 -28.96 49.69
C SER A 231 -20.45 -28.50 51.00
N THR A 232 -21.06 -29.03 52.05
CA THR A 232 -20.63 -29.15 53.43
C THR A 232 -19.13 -28.96 53.65
N ILE A 233 -18.82 -27.97 54.49
CA ILE A 233 -17.56 -27.78 55.19
C ILE A 233 -17.24 -29.08 55.93
N SER A 234 -16.26 -29.83 55.44
CA SER A 234 -15.53 -30.80 56.25
C SER A 234 -14.13 -30.23 56.46
N ALA A 235 -13.94 -29.68 57.65
CA ALA A 235 -12.70 -29.08 58.10
C ALA A 235 -11.65 -30.18 58.31
N ASN A 236 -10.74 -30.34 57.34
CA ASN A 236 -9.43 -30.96 57.55
C ASN A 236 -8.37 -29.85 57.54
N PRO A 237 -7.74 -29.52 58.68
CA PRO A 237 -6.85 -28.36 58.81
C PRO A 237 -5.42 -28.60 58.26
N SER A 238 -5.25 -29.35 57.16
CA SER A 238 -3.92 -29.66 56.60
C SER A 238 -3.75 -29.47 55.09
N PHE A 239 -4.80 -29.13 54.32
CA PHE A 239 -4.72 -28.84 52.88
C PHE A 239 -4.69 -27.34 52.53
N MET A 240 -4.84 -26.44 53.52
CA MET A 240 -4.79 -25.00 53.32
C MET A 240 -3.41 -24.38 53.01
N PRO A 241 -2.24 -24.96 53.38
CA PRO A 241 -0.97 -24.33 53.04
C PRO A 241 -0.63 -24.47 51.54
N ASN A 242 -1.10 -25.54 50.87
CA ASN A 242 -0.78 -25.80 49.46
C ASN A 242 -1.61 -24.91 48.50
N SER A 243 -2.88 -24.62 48.82
CA SER A 243 -3.68 -23.68 48.03
C SER A 243 -3.16 -22.25 48.10
N ASN A 244 -2.61 -21.83 49.24
CA ASN A 244 -1.93 -20.54 49.37
C ASN A 244 -0.62 -20.51 48.56
N ALA A 245 0.14 -21.60 48.54
CA ALA A 245 1.36 -21.70 47.72
C ALA A 245 1.07 -21.62 46.21
N LEU A 246 0.02 -22.30 45.73
CA LEU A 246 -0.41 -22.24 44.33
C LEU A 246 -0.94 -20.83 43.96
N GLN A 247 -1.70 -20.21 44.85
CA GLN A 247 -2.13 -18.82 44.66
C GLN A 247 -0.95 -17.85 44.60
N GLN A 248 0.08 -18.07 45.43
CA GLN A 248 1.32 -17.30 45.39
C GLN A 248 2.04 -17.47 44.04
N GLU A 249 2.16 -18.70 43.54
CA GLU A 249 2.81 -19.00 42.25
C GLU A 249 2.08 -18.37 41.05
N LEU A 250 0.75 -18.45 41.00
CA LEU A 250 -0.03 -17.78 39.96
C LEU A 250 0.08 -16.26 40.05
N SER A 251 0.14 -15.72 41.27
CA SER A 251 0.33 -14.28 41.47
C SER A 251 1.71 -13.83 41.01
N ASP A 252 2.76 -14.63 41.25
CA ASP A 252 4.13 -14.37 40.78
C ASP A 252 4.22 -14.48 39.26
N GLN A 253 3.54 -15.46 38.65
CA GLN A 253 3.50 -15.62 37.20
C GLN A 253 2.74 -14.46 36.53
N LEU A 254 1.64 -14.01 37.11
CA LEU A 254 0.91 -12.83 36.64
C LEU A 254 1.73 -11.55 36.80
N ALA A 255 2.44 -11.39 37.93
CA ALA A 255 3.34 -10.27 38.13
C ALA A 255 4.45 -10.26 37.08
N TYR A 256 5.05 -11.42 36.79
CA TYR A 256 6.06 -11.56 35.74
C TYR A 256 5.50 -11.19 34.36
N MET A 257 4.35 -11.77 33.96
CA MET A 257 3.72 -11.45 32.67
C MET A 257 3.31 -9.97 32.57
N ALA A 258 2.83 -9.36 33.64
CA ALA A 258 2.50 -7.94 33.66
C ALA A 258 3.74 -7.06 33.42
N THR A 259 4.89 -7.43 34.01
CA THR A 259 6.14 -6.70 33.73
C THR A 259 6.63 -6.88 32.30
N GLN A 260 6.42 -8.05 31.70
CA GLN A 260 6.78 -8.31 30.30
C GLN A 260 5.86 -7.54 29.36
N LEU A 261 4.55 -7.55 29.60
CA LEU A 261 3.58 -6.74 28.86
C LEU A 261 3.89 -5.24 28.97
N LYS A 262 4.30 -4.77 30.16
CA LYS A 262 4.73 -3.38 30.35
C LYS A 262 5.98 -3.05 29.52
N ARG A 263 6.98 -3.93 29.48
CA ARG A 263 8.17 -3.74 28.64
C ARG A 263 7.82 -3.74 27.15
N ASN A 264 6.95 -4.67 26.72
CA ASN A 264 6.45 -4.71 25.35
C ASN A 264 5.69 -3.43 24.98
N ALA A 265 4.83 -2.93 25.87
CA ALA A 265 4.09 -1.69 25.66
C ALA A 265 5.00 -0.46 25.55
N ILE A 266 6.04 -0.37 26.38
CA ILE A 266 7.04 0.71 26.30
C ILE A 266 7.77 0.64 24.96
N HIS A 267 8.23 -0.55 24.55
CA HIS A 267 8.90 -0.75 23.27
C HIS A 267 8.00 -0.42 22.08
N PHE A 268 6.70 -0.77 22.14
CA PHE A 268 5.74 -0.39 21.10
C PHE A 268 5.50 1.11 21.07
N SER A 269 5.44 1.80 22.22
CA SER A 269 5.29 3.25 22.24
C SER A 269 6.50 3.98 21.63
N GLU A 270 7.71 3.48 21.87
CA GLU A 270 8.92 4.05 21.28
C GLU A 270 9.00 3.78 19.76
N SER A 271 8.59 2.58 19.33
CA SER A 271 8.52 2.23 17.91
C SER A 271 7.48 3.10 17.19
N LEU A 272 6.31 3.32 17.81
CA LEU A 272 5.28 4.20 17.26
C LEU A 272 5.74 5.66 17.17
N ALA A 273 6.53 6.15 18.14
CA ALA A 273 7.10 7.49 18.07
C ALA A 273 8.10 7.64 16.91
N LYS A 274 8.92 6.61 16.65
CA LYS A 274 9.82 6.57 15.48
C LYS A 274 9.03 6.50 14.18
N ASP A 275 8.01 5.65 14.12
CA ASP A 275 7.15 5.51 12.94
C ASP A 275 6.39 6.81 12.65
N GLN A 276 5.92 7.52 13.68
CA GLN A 276 5.30 8.84 13.52
C GLN A 276 6.27 9.84 12.88
N ALA A 277 7.54 9.88 13.32
CA ALA A 277 8.53 10.77 12.73
C ALA A 277 8.79 10.45 11.23
N VAL A 278 8.83 9.17 10.88
CA VAL A 278 8.97 8.74 9.47
C VAL A 278 7.73 9.13 8.64
N VAL A 279 6.53 9.02 9.22
CA VAL A 279 5.28 9.42 8.56
C VAL A 279 5.24 10.94 8.33
N GLU A 280 5.65 11.75 9.31
CA GLU A 280 5.73 13.21 9.16
C GLU A 280 6.77 13.61 8.11
N GLU A 281 7.94 12.95 8.07
CA GLU A 281 8.95 13.17 7.02
C GLU A 281 8.41 12.80 5.62
N ALA A 282 7.73 11.65 5.52
CA ALA A 282 7.12 11.21 4.27
C ALA A 282 6.01 12.18 3.81
N GLN A 283 5.19 12.67 4.74
CA GLN A 283 4.18 13.68 4.46
C GLN A 283 4.82 14.97 3.93
N GLY A 284 5.88 15.47 4.58
CA GLY A 284 6.60 16.66 4.12
C GLY A 284 7.20 16.49 2.72
N LYS A 285 7.73 15.30 2.39
CA LYS A 285 8.22 15.00 1.03
C LYS A 285 7.09 14.95 -0.01
N ILE A 286 5.93 14.42 0.35
CA ILE A 286 4.76 14.36 -0.54
C ILE A 286 4.21 15.77 -0.77
N GLU A 287 4.06 16.58 0.27
CA GLU A 287 3.63 17.97 0.16
C GLU A 287 4.60 18.80 -0.71
N GLY A 288 5.91 18.65 -0.48
CA GLY A 288 6.93 19.30 -1.30
C GLY A 288 6.90 18.87 -2.77
N ASN A 289 6.69 17.59 -3.06
CA ASN A 289 6.54 17.10 -4.42
C ASN A 289 5.25 17.60 -5.09
N PHE A 290 4.15 17.63 -4.33
CA PHE A 290 2.87 18.13 -4.79
C PHE A 290 2.94 19.62 -5.17
N ASP A 291 3.60 20.44 -4.36
CA ASP A 291 3.81 21.86 -4.66
C ASP A 291 4.65 22.07 -5.93
N VAL A 292 5.71 21.27 -6.12
CA VAL A 292 6.52 21.29 -7.36
C VAL A 292 5.66 20.91 -8.55
N MET A 293 4.88 19.83 -8.46
CA MET A 293 3.99 19.39 -9.54
C MET A 293 2.91 20.43 -9.85
N GLN A 294 2.34 21.09 -8.83
CA GLN A 294 1.32 22.12 -9.01
C GLN A 294 1.91 23.37 -9.68
N LYS A 295 3.12 23.78 -9.27
CA LYS A 295 3.85 24.90 -9.89
C LYS A 295 4.22 24.61 -11.34
N GLU A 296 4.63 23.38 -11.65
CA GLU A 296 4.89 22.95 -13.02
C GLU A 296 3.62 22.89 -13.85
N ARG A 297 2.51 22.34 -13.32
CA ARG A 297 1.20 22.34 -13.99
C ARG A 297 0.72 23.76 -14.29
N LEU A 298 0.90 24.71 -13.37
CA LEU A 298 0.56 26.12 -13.60
C LEU A 298 1.43 26.74 -14.68
N ARG A 299 2.74 26.48 -14.67
CA ARG A 299 3.65 26.94 -15.74
C ARG A 299 3.30 26.36 -17.10
N VAL A 300 2.99 25.05 -17.17
CA VAL A 300 2.54 24.41 -18.41
C VAL A 300 1.21 24.98 -18.87
N ARG A 301 0.29 25.28 -17.95
CA ARG A 301 -1.00 25.92 -18.27
C ARG A 301 -0.83 27.34 -18.79
N ASP A 302 0.07 28.13 -18.22
CA ASP A 302 0.37 29.49 -18.68
C ASP A 302 1.04 29.47 -20.06
N LEU A 303 1.97 28.54 -20.30
CA LEU A 303 2.59 28.35 -21.62
C LEU A 303 1.57 27.88 -22.65
N ARG A 304 0.61 27.02 -22.26
CA ARG A 304 -0.50 26.56 -23.12
C ARG A 304 -1.51 27.66 -23.40
N GLY A 305 -1.80 28.53 -22.44
CA GLY A 305 -2.64 29.73 -22.66
C GLY A 305 -1.98 30.72 -23.63
N LYS A 306 -0.65 30.89 -23.53
CA LYS A 306 0.11 31.80 -24.39
C LYS A 306 0.24 31.28 -25.83
N THR A 307 0.41 29.97 -26.01
CA THR A 307 0.40 29.32 -27.35
C THR A 307 -1.01 29.14 -27.92
N GLY A 308 -2.04 29.03 -27.08
CA GLY A 308 -3.44 29.02 -27.52
C GLY A 308 -3.90 30.37 -28.06
N SER A 309 -3.41 31.48 -27.51
CA SER A 309 -3.80 32.84 -27.91
C SER A 309 -3.45 33.16 -29.38
N THR A 310 -2.29 32.72 -29.87
CA THR A 310 -1.90 32.92 -31.28
C THR A 310 -2.80 32.13 -32.23
N THR A 311 -3.21 30.91 -31.83
CA THR A 311 -4.16 30.11 -32.61
C THR A 311 -5.54 30.76 -32.65
N CYS A 312 -5.99 31.33 -31.53
CA CYS A 312 -7.25 32.08 -31.45
C CYS A 312 -7.25 33.29 -32.39
N LEU A 313 -6.17 34.09 -32.41
CA LEU A 313 -6.05 35.23 -33.33
C LEU A 313 -6.06 34.80 -34.81
N VAL A 314 -5.38 33.70 -35.15
CA VAL A 314 -5.41 33.15 -36.52
C VAL A 314 -6.82 32.72 -36.90
N VAL A 315 -7.53 32.01 -36.01
CA VAL A 315 -8.92 31.61 -36.25
C VAL A 315 -9.83 32.82 -36.43
N MET A 316 -9.69 33.86 -35.60
CA MET A 316 -10.45 35.11 -35.73
C MET A 316 -10.16 35.84 -37.06
N SER A 317 -8.91 35.83 -37.52
CA SER A 317 -8.54 36.39 -38.82
C SER A 317 -9.20 35.65 -39.98
N VAL A 318 -9.23 34.31 -39.96
CA VAL A 318 -9.90 33.51 -40.99
C VAL A 318 -11.40 33.77 -41.01
N VAL A 319 -12.03 33.87 -39.83
CA VAL A 319 -13.47 34.20 -39.71
C VAL A 319 -13.77 35.58 -40.26
N ALA A 320 -12.93 36.58 -39.98
CA ALA A 320 -13.11 37.93 -40.52
C ALA A 320 -13.07 37.97 -42.06
N VAL A 321 -12.15 37.22 -42.68
CA VAL A 321 -12.08 37.10 -44.15
C VAL A 321 -13.34 36.42 -44.72
N LEU A 322 -13.86 35.38 -44.05
CA LEU A 322 -15.12 34.73 -44.46
C LEU A 322 -16.31 35.69 -44.39
N ILE A 323 -16.40 36.50 -43.34
CA ILE A 323 -17.47 37.50 -43.19
C ILE A 323 -17.36 38.55 -44.31
N ALA A 324 -16.17 39.08 -44.56
CA ALA A 324 -15.94 40.05 -45.63
C ALA A 324 -16.31 39.47 -47.01
N PHE A 325 -15.99 38.19 -47.25
CA PHE A 325 -16.36 37.49 -48.48
C PHE A 325 -17.88 37.38 -48.64
N VAL A 326 -18.60 36.97 -47.58
CA VAL A 326 -20.07 36.89 -47.60
C VAL A 326 -20.68 38.26 -47.88
N ILE A 327 -20.19 39.33 -47.25
CA ILE A 327 -20.67 40.70 -47.49
C ILE A 327 -20.45 41.10 -48.96
N MET A 328 -19.28 40.84 -49.51
CA MET A 328 -18.97 41.16 -50.92
C MET A 328 -19.91 40.43 -51.89
N VAL A 329 -20.17 39.13 -51.66
CA VAL A 329 -21.12 38.34 -52.46
C VAL A 329 -22.54 38.88 -52.32
N LEU A 330 -22.95 39.29 -51.12
CA LEU A 330 -24.26 39.91 -50.90
C LEU A 330 -24.40 41.23 -51.66
N VAL A 331 -23.35 42.07 -51.70
CA VAL A 331 -23.38 43.34 -52.46
C VAL A 331 -23.50 43.08 -53.96
N ILE A 332 -22.74 42.14 -54.52
CA ILE A 332 -22.84 41.78 -55.95
C ILE A 332 -24.22 41.21 -56.28
N ARG A 333 -24.83 40.45 -55.37
CA ARG A 333 -26.17 39.89 -55.59
C ARG A 333 -27.28 40.93 -55.43
N ALA A 334 -27.06 41.94 -54.58
CA ALA A 334 -28.03 42.99 -54.29
C ALA A 334 -27.97 44.17 -55.27
N THR A 335 -26.83 44.37 -55.92
CA THR A 335 -26.62 45.36 -56.98
C THR A 335 -27.02 44.76 -58.33
#